data_AF-A0A284RXA0-F1
#
_entry.id   AF-A0A284RXA0-F1
#
_cell.length_a   1.000
_cell.length_b   1.000
_cell.length_c   1.000
_cell.angle_alpha   90.00
_cell.angle_beta   90.00
_cell.angle_gamma   90.00
#
_symmetry.space_group_name_H-M   'P 1'
#
loop_
_entity.id
_entity.type
_entity.pdbx_description
1 polymer ?
#
loop_
_entity_poly.entity_id
_entity_poly.type
_entity_poly.pdbx_seq_one_letter_code
_entity_poly.pdbx_strand_id
1 'polypeptide(L)'
;MLPTVERRVSRLCSLATREIKPEVWNQINTKVAEWCEEGGAEIIPGVLFIDAVHMSDTEGLSLLNRALENDLATLVILASSRGVARIRLTTSTVPVNILDRILIINTKCTAKITSSKSYNAMLARKRKADQVGTEDLRRTYTYFMDEKQIAHGLKMQQGSLDNSPSHSLLGQ
;
A
#
# COMPACT_ATOMS: atom_id res chain seq x y z
N MET A 1 15.98 -7.75 34.14
CA MET A 1 14.70 -7.05 34.39
C MET A 1 14.47 -6.05 33.28
N LEU A 2 13.36 -6.11 32.54
CA LEU A 2 13.06 -5.10 31.52
C LEU A 2 12.64 -3.77 32.18
N PRO A 3 13.19 -2.62 31.75
CA PRO A 3 12.90 -1.31 32.33
C PRO A 3 11.41 -0.94 32.30
N THR A 4 10.99 -0.14 33.26
CA THR A 4 9.58 0.21 33.53
C THR A 4 8.86 0.84 32.34
N VAL A 5 9.60 1.48 31.42
CA VAL A 5 9.07 2.10 30.20
C VAL A 5 8.53 1.06 29.22
N GLU A 6 9.29 -0.01 28.94
CA GLU A 6 8.88 -1.07 28.01
C GLU A 6 7.62 -1.79 28.50
N ARG A 7 7.50 -2.00 29.82
CA ARG A 7 6.28 -2.55 30.43
C ARG A 7 5.06 -1.62 30.37
N ARG A 8 5.23 -0.32 30.16
CA ARG A 8 4.12 0.62 29.89
C ARG A 8 3.75 0.63 28.41
N VAL A 9 4.74 0.70 27.51
CA VAL A 9 4.53 0.65 26.04
C VAL A 9 3.86 -0.67 25.64
N SER A 10 4.32 -1.81 26.16
CA SER A 10 3.73 -3.12 25.92
C SER A 10 2.24 -3.19 26.30
N ARG A 11 1.83 -2.55 27.41
CA ARG A 11 0.41 -2.47 27.78
C ARG A 11 -0.39 -1.59 26.84
N LEU A 12 0.17 -0.47 26.38
CA LEU A 12 -0.47 0.41 25.39
C LEU A 12 -0.76 -0.36 24.10
N CYS A 13 0.21 -1.13 23.59
CA CYS A 13 0.02 -1.98 22.41
C CYS A 13 -1.02 -3.10 22.64
N SER A 14 -1.13 -3.67 23.84
CA SER A 14 -2.16 -4.66 24.17
C SER A 14 -3.58 -4.07 24.32
N LEU A 15 -3.69 -2.75 24.49
CA LEU A 15 -4.97 -2.04 24.61
C LEU A 15 -5.47 -1.45 23.28
N ALA A 16 -4.63 -1.45 22.24
CA ALA A 16 -4.92 -0.82 20.94
C ALA A 16 -6.14 -1.39 20.20
N THR A 17 -6.68 -2.55 20.63
CA THR A 17 -7.87 -3.19 20.05
C THR A 17 -9.19 -2.75 20.68
N ARG A 18 -9.20 -1.89 21.72
CA ARG A 18 -10.44 -1.40 22.35
C ARG A 18 -10.86 -0.07 21.76
N GLU A 19 -12.07 -0.04 21.21
CA GLU A 19 -12.75 1.18 20.81
C GLU A 19 -12.81 2.19 21.96
N ILE A 20 -12.41 3.43 21.69
CA ILE A 20 -12.35 4.52 22.66
C ILE A 20 -13.68 5.27 22.62
N LYS A 21 -14.37 5.34 23.77
CA LYS A 21 -15.64 6.06 23.90
C LYS A 21 -15.47 7.56 23.58
N PRO A 22 -16.45 8.21 22.92
CA PRO A 22 -16.37 9.64 22.58
C PRO A 22 -16.21 10.54 23.82
N GLU A 23 -16.78 10.16 24.97
CA GLU A 23 -16.59 10.86 26.25
C GLU A 23 -15.11 11.07 26.62
N VAL A 24 -14.28 10.05 26.38
CA VAL A 24 -12.85 10.07 26.72
C VAL A 24 -12.09 10.95 25.73
N TRP A 25 -12.46 10.93 24.46
CA TRP A 25 -11.93 11.85 23.45
C TRP A 25 -12.21 13.30 23.80
N ASN A 26 -13.46 13.63 24.17
CA ASN A 26 -13.83 14.99 24.56
C ASN A 26 -13.02 15.47 25.77
N GLN A 27 -12.89 14.64 26.82
CA GLN A 27 -12.08 14.96 28.00
C GLN A 27 -10.59 15.16 27.69
N ILE A 28 -10.04 14.42 26.73
CA ILE A 28 -8.65 14.60 26.27
C ILE A 28 -8.53 15.91 25.47
N ASN A 29 -9.45 16.17 24.54
CA ASN A 29 -9.43 17.37 23.70
C ASN A 29 -9.53 18.65 24.54
N THR A 30 -10.38 18.69 25.56
CA THR A 30 -10.45 19.82 26.51
C THR A 30 -9.11 20.06 27.20
N LYS A 31 -8.46 19.01 27.73
CA LYS A 31 -7.16 19.16 28.41
C LYS A 31 -6.02 19.55 27.48
N VAL A 32 -6.04 19.08 26.24
CA VAL A 32 -5.06 19.48 25.21
C VAL A 32 -5.27 20.94 24.82
N ALA A 33 -6.51 21.42 24.76
CA ALA A 33 -6.81 22.84 24.55
C ALA A 33 -6.33 23.70 25.73
N GLU A 34 -6.66 23.32 26.97
CA GLU A 34 -6.18 23.97 28.21
C GLU A 34 -4.64 24.12 28.21
N TRP A 35 -3.89 23.04 27.94
CA TRP A 35 -2.43 23.08 27.89
C TRP A 35 -1.86 23.88 26.70
N CYS A 36 -2.62 24.02 25.62
CA CYS A 36 -2.25 24.87 24.48
C CYS A 36 -2.46 26.35 24.80
N GLU A 37 -3.52 26.70 25.53
CA GLU A 37 -3.80 28.06 26.02
C GLU A 37 -2.81 28.50 27.11
N GLU A 38 -2.42 27.59 28.00
CA GLU A 38 -1.38 27.80 29.03
C GLU A 38 0.04 27.92 28.43
N GLY A 39 0.23 27.61 27.15
CA GLY A 39 1.55 27.55 26.50
C GLY A 39 2.43 26.39 26.96
N GLY A 40 1.86 25.41 27.68
CA GLY A 40 2.55 24.21 28.14
C GLY A 40 2.71 23.12 27.07
N ALA A 41 1.93 23.20 25.99
CA ALA A 41 1.99 22.31 24.84
C ALA A 41 1.77 23.05 23.51
N GLU A 42 2.34 22.53 22.43
CA GLU A 42 2.12 22.99 21.06
C GLU A 42 1.63 21.82 20.20
N ILE A 43 0.62 22.05 19.36
CA ILE A 43 0.06 21.04 18.47
C ILE A 43 0.80 21.08 17.12
N ILE A 44 1.67 20.09 16.89
CA ILE A 44 2.39 19.95 15.60
C ILE A 44 1.55 19.08 14.65
N PRO A 45 1.08 19.61 13.50
CA PRO A 45 0.32 18.83 12.54
C PRO A 45 1.22 17.78 11.87
N GLY A 46 0.81 16.51 11.97
CA GLY A 46 1.47 15.39 11.31
C GLY A 46 1.12 15.25 9.83
N VAL A 47 1.63 14.17 9.22
CA VAL A 47 1.25 13.71 7.88
C VAL A 47 0.73 12.28 7.99
N LEU A 48 -0.50 12.04 7.53
CA LEU A 48 -1.11 10.71 7.46
C LEU A 48 -0.94 10.14 6.05
N PHE A 49 -0.11 9.11 5.90
CA PHE A 49 0.07 8.40 4.64
C PHE A 49 -0.79 7.13 4.61
N ILE A 50 -1.65 7.00 3.60
CA ILE A 50 -2.49 5.82 3.36
C ILE A 50 -2.12 5.23 2.01
N ASP A 51 -1.44 4.09 2.02
CA ASP A 51 -1.18 3.31 0.80
C ASP A 51 -2.37 2.41 0.43
N ALA A 52 -2.43 2.02 -0.84
CA ALA A 52 -3.45 1.16 -1.41
C ALA A 52 -4.90 1.58 -1.09
N VAL A 53 -5.19 2.89 -1.10
CA VAL A 53 -6.52 3.45 -0.75
C VAL A 53 -7.68 2.83 -1.56
N HIS A 54 -7.40 2.28 -2.75
CA HIS A 54 -8.34 1.52 -3.58
C HIS A 54 -8.85 0.21 -2.95
N MET A 55 -8.31 -0.21 -1.80
CA MET A 55 -8.79 -1.33 -0.98
C MET A 55 -9.72 -0.86 0.16
N SER A 56 -9.90 0.45 0.35
CA SER A 56 -10.77 1.02 1.37
C SER A 56 -12.22 1.11 0.87
N ASP A 57 -13.18 0.86 1.76
CA ASP A 57 -14.60 1.02 1.48
C ASP A 57 -15.05 2.48 1.55
N THR A 58 -16.13 2.81 0.84
CA THR A 58 -16.73 4.16 0.77
C THR A 58 -17.02 4.76 2.15
N GLU A 59 -17.41 3.93 3.12
CA GLU A 59 -17.71 4.36 4.49
C GLU A 59 -16.45 4.85 5.23
N GLY A 60 -15.33 4.13 5.10
CA GLY A 60 -14.05 4.54 5.69
C GLY A 60 -13.55 5.87 5.11
N LEU A 61 -13.70 6.06 3.80
CA LEU A 61 -13.39 7.33 3.14
C LEU A 61 -14.32 8.48 3.57
N SER A 62 -15.59 8.18 3.83
CA SER A 62 -16.56 9.17 4.32
C SER A 62 -16.26 9.61 5.75
N LEU A 63 -15.84 8.68 6.61
CA LEU A 63 -15.40 8.97 7.97
C LEU A 63 -14.11 9.80 7.97
N LEU A 64 -13.15 9.47 7.08
CA LEU A 64 -11.94 10.25 6.85
C LEU A 64 -12.27 11.69 6.38
N ASN A 65 -13.25 11.87 5.48
CA ASN A 65 -13.68 13.21 5.05
C ASN A 65 -14.21 14.04 6.22
N ARG A 66 -15.03 13.46 7.11
CA ARG A 66 -15.50 14.16 8.32
C ARG A 66 -14.37 14.47 9.30
N ALA A 67 -13.33 13.63 9.39
CA ALA A 67 -12.15 13.91 10.19
C ALA A 67 -11.28 15.04 9.61
N LEU A 68 -11.26 15.18 8.28
CA LEU A 68 -10.60 16.26 7.53
C LEU A 68 -11.33 17.62 7.58
N GLU A 69 -12.59 17.65 8.03
CA GLU A 69 -13.36 18.89 8.25
C GLU A 69 -13.04 19.55 9.59
N ASN A 70 -12.22 18.93 10.45
CA ASN A 70 -11.79 19.49 11.72
C ASN A 70 -10.59 20.45 11.53
N ASP A 71 -10.55 21.57 12.24
CA ASP A 71 -9.50 22.59 12.12
C ASP A 71 -8.09 22.06 12.47
N LEU A 72 -8.02 21.01 13.31
CA LEU A 72 -6.78 20.31 13.67
C LEU A 72 -6.42 19.15 12.71
N ALA A 73 -7.01 19.11 11.51
CA ALA A 73 -6.76 18.06 10.52
C ALA A 73 -5.30 18.05 10.04
N THR A 74 -4.76 16.84 9.90
CA THR A 74 -3.40 16.61 9.37
C THR A 74 -3.38 16.53 7.85
N LEU A 75 -2.22 16.76 7.23
CA LEU A 75 -2.05 16.54 5.80
C LEU A 75 -2.21 15.06 5.48
N VAL A 76 -3.22 14.70 4.69
CA VAL A 76 -3.45 13.32 4.25
C VAL A 76 -2.87 13.10 2.85
N ILE A 77 -1.99 12.11 2.72
CA ILE A 77 -1.43 11.66 1.44
C ILE A 77 -2.04 10.29 1.13
N LEU A 78 -2.89 10.24 0.10
CA LEU A 78 -3.49 9.01 -0.40
C LEU A 78 -2.67 8.47 -1.58
N ALA A 79 -2.20 7.23 -1.49
CA ALA A 79 -1.54 6.54 -2.59
C ALA A 79 -2.44 5.42 -3.16
N SER A 80 -2.54 5.36 -4.48
CA SER A 80 -3.11 4.23 -5.21
C SER A 80 -2.19 3.82 -6.34
N SER A 81 -1.78 2.55 -6.34
CA SER A 81 -1.08 1.89 -7.44
C SER A 81 -2.01 1.48 -8.60
N ARG A 82 -3.33 1.59 -8.43
CA ARG A 82 -4.33 1.33 -9.48
C ARG A 82 -4.77 2.65 -10.10
N GLY A 83 -4.40 2.86 -11.37
CA GLY A 83 -4.67 4.11 -12.11
C GLY A 83 -6.16 4.41 -12.33
N VAL A 84 -7.00 3.37 -12.42
CA VAL A 84 -8.46 3.46 -12.27
C VAL A 84 -8.92 2.20 -11.53
N ALA A 85 -9.35 2.35 -10.29
CA ALA A 85 -10.14 1.33 -9.61
C ALA A 85 -11.59 1.85 -9.54
N ARG A 86 -12.58 0.98 -9.76
CA ARG A 86 -13.97 1.32 -9.46
C ARG A 86 -14.24 0.87 -8.03
N ILE A 87 -14.52 1.80 -7.12
CA ILE A 87 -15.16 1.42 -5.86
C ILE A 87 -16.54 0.85 -6.21
N ARG A 88 -16.95 -0.17 -5.46
CA ARG A 88 -18.16 -0.93 -5.73
C ARG A 88 -19.37 0.04 -5.68
N LEU A 89 -20.04 0.20 -6.83
CA LEU A 89 -21.27 0.99 -7.07
C LEU A 89 -21.15 2.47 -7.46
N THR A 90 -19.96 3.07 -7.64
CA THR A 90 -19.81 4.39 -8.31
C THR A 90 -18.71 4.38 -9.38
N THR A 91 -18.77 5.34 -10.32
CA THR A 91 -17.77 5.47 -11.40
C THR A 91 -16.45 6.09 -10.93
N SER A 92 -16.44 6.77 -9.79
CA SER A 92 -15.25 7.34 -9.15
C SER A 92 -14.75 6.47 -7.98
N THR A 93 -13.42 6.36 -7.84
CA THR A 93 -12.71 5.63 -6.77
C THR A 93 -12.79 6.30 -5.39
N VAL A 94 -13.40 7.48 -5.32
CA VAL A 94 -13.44 8.35 -4.14
C VAL A 94 -14.79 9.07 -4.19
N PRO A 95 -15.46 9.33 -3.06
CA PRO A 95 -16.66 10.17 -3.02
C PRO A 95 -16.37 11.55 -3.64
N VAL A 96 -17.30 12.07 -4.44
CA VAL A 96 -17.13 13.33 -5.19
C VAL A 96 -16.70 14.48 -4.26
N ASN A 97 -17.29 14.56 -3.06
CA ASN A 97 -16.99 15.56 -2.04
C ASN A 97 -15.50 15.64 -1.62
N ILE A 98 -14.74 14.54 -1.76
CA ILE A 98 -13.29 14.53 -1.44
C ILE A 98 -12.47 14.82 -2.70
N LEU A 99 -12.95 14.46 -3.90
CA LEU A 99 -12.23 14.72 -5.16
C LEU A 99 -12.00 16.22 -5.39
N ASP A 100 -12.98 17.05 -5.07
CA ASP A 100 -12.86 18.53 -5.17
C ASP A 100 -11.81 19.12 -4.19
N ARG A 101 -11.35 18.33 -3.21
CA ARG A 101 -10.38 18.72 -2.18
C ARG A 101 -9.01 18.02 -2.33
N ILE A 102 -8.84 17.11 -3.29
CA ILE A 102 -7.61 16.33 -3.47
C ILE A 102 -6.78 16.87 -4.64
N LEU A 103 -5.50 17.18 -4.38
CA LEU A 103 -4.50 17.37 -5.44
C LEU A 103 -4.01 16.01 -5.93
N ILE A 104 -4.37 15.65 -7.18
CA ILE A 104 -3.90 14.40 -7.81
C ILE A 104 -2.53 14.62 -8.45
N ILE A 105 -1.52 13.86 -8.00
CA ILE A 105 -0.16 13.88 -8.55
C ILE A 105 0.12 12.57 -9.29
N ASN A 106 0.14 12.62 -10.62
CA ASN A 106 0.44 11.45 -11.45
C ASN A 106 1.94 11.14 -11.48
N THR A 107 2.37 10.15 -10.69
CA THR A 107 3.75 9.66 -10.71
C THR A 107 4.01 8.75 -11.91
N LYS A 108 5.12 8.97 -12.63
CA LYS A 108 5.56 8.08 -13.71
C LYS A 108 6.36 6.91 -13.11
N CYS A 109 5.90 5.68 -13.33
CA CYS A 109 6.58 4.50 -12.81
C CYS A 109 7.89 4.21 -13.58
N THR A 110 9.03 4.39 -12.92
CA THR A 110 10.37 4.10 -13.45
C THR A 110 10.91 2.71 -13.06
N ALA A 111 10.16 1.97 -12.22
CA ALA A 111 10.65 0.80 -11.49
C ALA A 111 11.24 -0.33 -12.37
N LYS A 112 10.73 -0.54 -13.58
CA LYS A 112 11.19 -1.59 -14.51
C LYS A 112 12.69 -1.49 -14.86
N ILE A 113 13.27 -0.30 -14.76
CA ILE A 113 14.67 -0.04 -15.14
C ILE A 113 15.62 -0.22 -13.93
N THR A 114 15.10 -0.19 -12.69
CA THR A 114 15.94 -0.16 -11.47
C THR A 114 16.23 -1.55 -10.91
N SER A 115 15.23 -2.43 -10.78
CA SER A 115 15.43 -3.76 -10.18
C SER A 115 16.40 -4.63 -10.99
N SER A 116 16.40 -4.49 -12.32
CA SER A 116 17.35 -5.18 -13.19
C SER A 116 18.80 -4.72 -12.95
N LYS A 117 19.05 -3.42 -12.73
CA LYS A 117 20.41 -2.87 -12.52
C LYS A 117 21.16 -3.57 -11.38
N SER A 118 20.51 -3.81 -10.25
CA SER A 118 21.12 -4.48 -9.10
C SER A 118 21.53 -5.92 -9.41
N TYR A 119 20.70 -6.68 -10.12
CA TYR A 119 21.02 -8.06 -10.53
C TYR A 119 22.08 -8.10 -11.62
N ASN A 120 22.03 -7.21 -12.61
CA ASN A 120 23.05 -7.11 -13.64
C ASN A 120 24.43 -6.77 -13.05
N ALA A 121 24.48 -5.85 -12.07
CA ALA A 121 25.71 -5.52 -11.36
C ALA A 121 26.25 -6.71 -10.55
N MET A 122 25.38 -7.53 -9.95
CA MET A 122 25.79 -8.77 -9.28
C MET A 122 26.35 -9.81 -10.27
N LEU A 123 25.75 -9.96 -11.45
CA LEU A 123 26.26 -10.87 -12.50
C LEU A 123 27.59 -10.39 -13.08
N ALA A 124 27.75 -9.09 -13.33
CA ALA A 124 29.02 -8.49 -13.75
C ALA A 124 30.14 -8.74 -12.73
N ARG A 125 29.86 -8.51 -11.43
CA ARG A 125 30.79 -8.82 -10.32
C ARG A 125 31.15 -10.31 -10.27
N LYS A 126 30.20 -11.23 -10.48
CA LYS A 126 30.50 -12.67 -10.57
C LYS A 126 31.42 -13.03 -11.75
N ARG A 127 31.35 -12.29 -12.87
CA ARG A 127 32.28 -12.40 -14.01
C ARG A 127 33.61 -11.67 -13.80
N LYS A 128 33.86 -11.05 -12.62
CA LYS A 128 34.97 -10.11 -12.34
C LYS A 128 35.05 -8.94 -13.34
N ALA A 129 33.92 -8.55 -13.93
CA ALA A 129 33.81 -7.42 -14.84
C ALA A 129 33.39 -6.17 -14.06
N ASP A 130 34.07 -5.06 -14.33
CA ASP A 130 33.81 -3.76 -13.68
C ASP A 130 32.56 -3.05 -14.24
N GLN A 131 32.15 -3.40 -15.46
CA GLN A 131 30.96 -2.86 -16.12
C GLN A 131 29.97 -3.96 -16.52
N VAL A 132 28.69 -3.58 -16.50
CA VAL A 132 27.55 -4.44 -16.89
C VAL A 132 27.53 -4.62 -18.42
N GLY A 133 27.53 -5.87 -18.87
CA GLY A 133 27.43 -6.22 -20.28
C GLY A 133 26.00 -6.55 -20.71
N THR A 134 25.75 -6.53 -22.02
CA THR A 134 24.47 -6.95 -22.62
C THR A 134 24.14 -8.43 -22.35
N GLU A 135 25.15 -9.28 -22.17
CA GLU A 135 24.95 -10.69 -21.78
C GLU A 135 24.51 -10.85 -20.32
N ASP A 136 24.91 -9.96 -19.39
CA ASP A 136 24.31 -9.95 -18.03
C ASP A 136 22.83 -9.64 -18.11
N LEU A 137 22.48 -8.63 -18.93
CA LEU A 137 21.10 -8.22 -19.14
C LEU A 137 20.26 -9.38 -19.70
N ARG A 138 20.78 -10.09 -20.71
CA ARG A 138 20.12 -11.26 -21.33
C ARG A 138 19.94 -12.41 -20.34
N ARG A 139 20.92 -12.67 -19.46
CA ARG A 139 20.80 -13.66 -18.37
C ARG A 139 19.80 -13.24 -17.31
N THR A 140 19.81 -11.98 -16.88
CA THR A 140 18.83 -11.45 -15.93
C THR A 140 17.41 -11.60 -16.48
N TYR A 141 17.17 -11.30 -17.75
CA TYR A 141 15.87 -11.56 -18.41
C TYR A 141 15.51 -13.05 -18.57
N THR A 142 16.49 -13.95 -18.47
CA THR A 142 16.24 -15.41 -18.46
C THR A 142 15.88 -15.91 -17.06
N TYR A 143 16.49 -15.34 -16.01
CA TYR A 143 16.19 -15.70 -14.61
C TYR A 143 14.92 -15.01 -14.08
N PHE A 144 14.65 -13.77 -14.51
CA PHE A 144 13.47 -12.99 -14.14
C PHE A 144 12.50 -12.94 -15.32
N MET A 145 11.67 -13.98 -15.42
CA MET A 145 10.52 -14.00 -16.30
C MET A 145 9.55 -12.87 -15.94
N ASP A 146 9.11 -12.10 -16.94
CA ASP A 146 8.08 -11.07 -16.73
C ASP A 146 6.74 -11.73 -16.38
N GLU A 147 5.88 -11.04 -15.65
CA GLU A 147 4.54 -11.51 -15.26
C GLU A 147 3.73 -11.98 -16.49
N LYS A 148 3.91 -11.30 -17.62
CA LYS A 148 3.33 -11.65 -18.92
C LYS A 148 3.84 -12.99 -19.49
N GLN A 149 5.13 -13.30 -19.31
CA GLN A 149 5.71 -14.57 -19.77
C GLN A 149 5.24 -15.73 -18.89
N ILE A 150 5.15 -15.51 -17.58
CA ILE A 150 4.59 -16.49 -16.63
C ILE A 150 3.11 -16.75 -16.96
N ALA A 151 2.30 -15.71 -17.15
CA ALA A 151 0.90 -15.83 -17.52
C ALA A 151 0.70 -16.52 -18.89
N HIS A 152 1.58 -16.28 -19.86
CA HIS A 152 1.57 -16.98 -21.14
C HIS A 152 1.93 -18.47 -20.98
N GLY A 153 2.98 -18.79 -20.22
CA GLY A 153 3.38 -20.17 -19.93
C GLY A 153 2.28 -20.96 -19.22
N LEU A 154 1.63 -20.37 -18.22
CA LEU A 154 0.49 -20.97 -17.52
C LEU A 154 -0.71 -21.21 -18.45
N LYS A 155 -1.03 -20.27 -19.37
CA LYS A 155 -2.08 -20.48 -20.37
C LYS A 155 -1.76 -21.62 -21.34
N MET A 156 -0.50 -21.76 -21.76
CA MET A 156 -0.07 -22.88 -22.60
C MET A 156 -0.18 -24.23 -21.86
N GLN A 157 0.10 -24.26 -20.56
CA GLN A 157 -0.08 -25.48 -19.74
C GLN A 157 -1.56 -25.80 -19.48
N GLN A 158 -2.42 -24.81 -19.23
CA GLN A 158 -3.87 -25.03 -19.11
C GLN A 158 -4.48 -25.55 -20.42
N GLY A 159 -4.14 -24.94 -21.56
CA GLY A 159 -4.56 -25.44 -22.88
C GLY A 159 -4.02 -26.84 -23.22
N SER A 160 -2.96 -27.31 -22.55
CA SER A 160 -2.48 -28.68 -22.67
C SER A 160 -3.23 -29.68 -21.78
N LEU A 161 -3.84 -29.22 -20.69
CA LEU A 161 -4.67 -30.05 -19.81
C LEU A 161 -6.07 -30.26 -20.41
N ASP A 162 -6.67 -29.18 -20.95
CA ASP A 162 -8.00 -29.21 -21.58
C ASP A 162 -8.06 -30.06 -22.86
N ASN A 163 -6.91 -30.32 -23.51
CA ASN A 163 -6.79 -31.16 -24.71
C ASN A 163 -6.49 -32.65 -24.39
N SER A 164 -6.57 -33.06 -23.12
CA SER A 164 -6.47 -34.48 -22.76
C SER A 164 -7.73 -35.21 -23.22
N PRO A 165 -7.67 -36.19 -24.14
CA PRO A 165 -8.87 -36.90 -24.58
C PRO A 165 -9.41 -37.71 -23.39
N SER A 166 -10.64 -37.40 -22.98
CA SER A 166 -11.38 -38.20 -22.02
C SER A 166 -11.59 -39.60 -22.60
N HIS A 167 -10.81 -40.57 -22.11
CA HIS A 167 -10.92 -41.97 -22.52
C HIS A 167 -12.35 -42.45 -22.27
N SER A 168 -13.11 -42.62 -23.34
CA SER A 168 -14.47 -43.14 -23.32
C SER A 168 -14.44 -44.63 -22.95
N LEU A 169 -14.56 -44.92 -21.65
CA LEU A 169 -14.90 -46.26 -21.18
C LEU A 169 -16.37 -46.52 -21.55
N LEU A 170 -16.57 -47.15 -22.70
CA LEU A 170 -17.88 -47.50 -23.22
C LEU A 170 -17.86 -48.91 -23.83
N GLY A 171 -18.44 -49.86 -23.10
CA GLY A 171 -19.02 -51.11 -23.61
C GLY A 171 -18.10 -52.13 -24.27
N GLN A 172 -17.72 -53.17 -23.50
CA GLN A 172 -18.03 -54.56 -23.85
C GLN A 172 -18.65 -55.25 -22.62
#